data_AF-A0A1I1W623-F1
#
_entry.id   AF-A0A1I1W623-F1
#
_cell.length_a   1.000
_cell.length_b   1.000
_cell.length_c   1.000
_cell.angle_alpha   90.00
_cell.angle_beta   90.00
_cell.angle_gamma   90.00
#
_symmetry.space_group_name_H-M   'P 1'
#
loop_
_entity.id
_entity.type
_entity.pdbx_description
1 polymer ?
#
loop_
_entity_poly.entity_id
_entity_poly.type
_entity_poly.pdbx_seq_one_letter_code
_entity_poly.pdbx_strand_id
1 'polypeptide(L)'
;MLSYNKWLKSVLATNNRVLFPTTGAGVIYPPNCFHTDVTNKEIFLELCPTADDIWFFWMAKLHRTQIIHSGYNFNTVSWLGTDIGGLAEQNVIGLKNDIYIRNLKLKYGDPTQLCKIDDTLCP
;
A
#
# COMPACT_ATOMS: atom_id res chain seq x y z
N MET A 1 1.31 6.27 12.48
CA MET A 1 2.25 6.09 11.36
C MET A 1 3.04 7.38 11.17
N LEU A 2 4.29 7.28 10.72
CA LEU A 2 5.04 8.42 10.20
C LEU A 2 4.41 8.93 8.90
N SER A 3 4.72 10.16 8.49
CA SER A 3 4.37 10.65 7.15
C SER A 3 4.96 9.74 6.06
N TYR A 4 4.24 9.56 4.96
CA TYR A 4 4.59 8.67 3.84
C TYR A 4 6.04 8.85 3.38
N ASN A 5 6.49 10.09 3.23
CA ASN A 5 7.83 10.41 2.74
C ASN A 5 8.96 10.01 3.71
N LYS A 6 8.63 9.68 4.96
CA LYS A 6 9.59 9.23 5.98
C LYS A 6 9.66 7.71 6.10
N TRP A 7 8.90 6.96 5.29
CA TRP A 7 8.93 5.51 5.32
C TRP A 7 10.24 4.97 4.72
N LEU A 8 10.77 3.91 5.33
CA LEU A 8 11.93 3.21 4.80
C LEU A 8 11.54 2.50 3.50
N LYS A 9 12.31 2.72 2.44
CA LYS A 9 12.08 2.14 1.11
C LYS A 9 12.91 0.87 0.92
N SER A 10 12.43 -0.05 0.08
CA SER A 10 13.13 -1.28 -0.33
C SER A 10 13.66 -2.10 0.85
N VAL A 11 12.79 -2.34 1.83
CA VAL A 11 13.13 -3.06 3.06
C VAL A 11 12.79 -4.54 2.90
N LEU A 12 13.78 -5.41 3.08
CA LEU A 12 13.52 -6.83 3.34
C LEU A 12 12.88 -6.98 4.72
N ALA A 13 11.76 -7.70 4.81
CA ALA A 13 11.09 -7.94 6.10
C ALA A 13 11.94 -8.84 6.99
N THR A 14 12.83 -8.23 7.78
CA THR A 14 13.68 -8.94 8.74
C THR A 14 13.23 -8.74 10.19
N ASN A 15 12.11 -8.04 10.43
CA ASN A 15 11.54 -7.75 11.75
C ASN A 15 10.04 -7.44 11.59
N ASN A 16 9.24 -7.45 12.68
CA ASN A 16 7.80 -7.11 12.85
C ASN A 16 7.32 -5.76 12.21
N ARG A 17 7.78 -5.44 11.00
CA ARG A 17 7.50 -4.27 10.20
C ARG A 17 6.39 -4.62 9.24
N VAL A 18 5.46 -3.70 9.08
CA VAL A 18 4.43 -3.81 8.06
C VAL A 18 5.05 -3.44 6.72
N LEU A 19 5.04 -4.38 5.78
CA LEU A 19 5.44 -4.12 4.40
C LEU A 19 4.30 -3.43 3.65
N PHE A 20 4.65 -2.38 2.91
CA PHE A 20 3.75 -1.64 2.05
C PHE A 20 4.20 -1.80 0.59
N PRO A 21 3.42 -2.47 -0.28
CA PRO A 21 3.76 -2.65 -1.68
C PRO A 21 3.34 -1.42 -2.49
N THR A 22 4.29 -0.75 -3.13
CA THR A 22 4.03 0.47 -3.93
C THR A 22 3.55 0.22 -5.36
N THR A 23 3.30 -1.06 -5.71
CA THR A 23 2.78 -1.60 -7.00
C THR A 23 3.53 -1.27 -8.30
N GLY A 24 4.23 -0.14 -8.42
CA GLY A 24 4.88 0.30 -9.66
C GLY A 24 6.05 -0.57 -10.14
N ALA A 25 6.60 -1.41 -9.27
CA ALA A 25 7.66 -2.37 -9.58
C ALA A 25 7.14 -3.82 -9.79
N GLY A 26 5.83 -3.99 -9.83
CA GLY A 26 5.18 -5.30 -9.92
C GLY A 26 4.90 -5.91 -8.55
N VAL A 27 3.67 -6.39 -8.38
CA VAL A 27 3.18 -7.08 -7.20
C VAL A 27 2.25 -8.19 -7.70
N ILE A 28 2.37 -9.38 -7.12
CA ILE A 28 1.48 -10.50 -7.43
C ILE A 28 0.40 -10.57 -6.37
N TYR A 29 -0.85 -10.45 -6.79
CA TYR A 29 -2.03 -10.59 -5.94
C TYR A 29 -2.69 -11.94 -6.20
N PRO A 30 -2.63 -12.90 -5.26
CA PRO A 30 -3.29 -14.19 -5.44
C PRO A 30 -4.82 -14.02 -5.41
N PRO A 31 -5.58 -15.01 -5.93
CA PRO A 31 -7.04 -15.01 -5.79
C PRO A 31 -7.46 -14.86 -4.33
N ASN A 32 -8.55 -14.13 -4.10
CA ASN A 32 -9.15 -13.90 -2.77
C ASN A 32 -8.21 -13.24 -1.74
N CYS A 33 -7.29 -12.38 -2.17
CA CYS A 33 -6.36 -11.71 -1.25
C CYS A 33 -6.86 -10.34 -0.74
N PHE A 34 -8.10 -9.96 -1.03
CA PHE A 34 -8.61 -8.63 -0.77
C PHE A 34 -9.97 -8.65 -0.09
N HIS A 35 -10.24 -7.58 0.64
CA HIS A 35 -11.58 -7.29 1.16
C HIS A 35 -12.56 -7.05 0.01
N THR A 36 -13.84 -7.35 0.23
CA THR A 36 -14.90 -7.26 -0.79
C THR A 36 -15.05 -5.86 -1.40
N ASP A 37 -14.68 -4.84 -0.64
CA ASP A 37 -14.72 -3.45 -1.10
C ASP A 37 -13.68 -3.14 -2.18
N VAL A 38 -12.71 -4.02 -2.47
CA VAL A 38 -11.62 -3.71 -3.41
C VAL A 38 -12.10 -3.27 -4.79
N THR A 39 -13.26 -3.75 -5.25
CA THR A 39 -13.89 -3.36 -6.52
C THR A 39 -14.89 -2.22 -6.40
N ASN A 40 -15.09 -1.66 -5.20
CA ASN A 40 -15.97 -0.52 -4.97
C ASN A 40 -15.29 0.77 -5.45
N LYS A 41 -15.55 1.09 -6.72
CA LYS A 41 -14.95 2.23 -7.42
C LYS A 41 -15.32 3.56 -6.76
N GLU A 42 -16.55 3.68 -6.27
CA GLU A 42 -17.07 4.91 -5.68
C GLU A 42 -16.27 5.27 -4.42
N ILE A 43 -16.06 4.29 -3.53
CA ILE A 43 -15.25 4.49 -2.31
C ILE A 43 -13.78 4.76 -2.67
N PHE A 44 -13.22 4.02 -3.63
CA PHE A 44 -11.84 4.24 -4.06
C PHE A 44 -11.62 5.68 -4.56
N LEU A 45 -12.49 6.16 -5.45
CA LEU A 45 -12.40 7.50 -6.01
C LEU A 45 -12.68 8.61 -4.98
N GLU A 46 -13.50 8.33 -3.97
CA GLU A 46 -13.73 9.26 -2.86
C GLU A 46 -12.49 9.39 -1.96
N LEU A 47 -11.88 8.26 -1.58
CA LEU A 47 -10.89 8.24 -0.50
C LEU A 47 -9.45 8.43 -0.98
N CYS A 48 -9.07 7.86 -2.13
CA CYS A 48 -7.69 7.83 -2.62
C CYS A 48 -7.60 7.71 -4.16
N PRO A 49 -8.20 8.63 -4.94
CA PRO A 49 -8.42 8.48 -6.38
C PRO A 49 -7.16 8.32 -7.23
N THR A 50 -6.00 8.71 -6.72
CA THR A 50 -4.72 8.67 -7.44
C THR A 50 -3.69 7.74 -6.78
N ALA A 51 -4.08 6.94 -5.79
CA ALA A 51 -3.17 6.07 -5.05
C ALA A 51 -3.76 4.65 -4.89
N ASP A 52 -3.72 3.88 -5.98
CA ASP A 52 -4.16 2.49 -6.04
C ASP A 52 -3.32 1.57 -5.13
N ASP A 53 -2.03 1.86 -4.97
CA ASP A 53 -1.13 1.13 -4.08
C ASP A 53 -1.59 1.20 -2.61
N ILE A 54 -1.98 2.40 -2.15
CA ILE A 54 -2.52 2.62 -0.80
C ILE A 54 -3.87 1.90 -0.64
N TRP A 55 -4.72 1.95 -1.67
CA TRP A 55 -6.00 1.23 -1.69
C TRP A 55 -5.82 -0.28 -1.55
N PHE A 56 -5.03 -0.89 -2.43
CA PHE A 56 -4.79 -2.32 -2.42
C PHE A 56 -4.12 -2.79 -1.14
N PHE A 57 -3.19 -2.00 -0.59
CA PHE A 57 -2.64 -2.28 0.72
C PHE A 57 -3.75 -2.38 1.78
N TRP A 58 -4.64 -1.38 1.87
CA TRP A 58 -5.72 -1.41 2.86
C TRP A 58 -6.67 -2.59 2.67
N MET A 59 -7.08 -2.86 1.43
CA MET A 59 -7.97 -3.97 1.11
C MET A 59 -7.33 -5.32 1.46
N ALA A 60 -6.03 -5.48 1.23
CA ALA A 60 -5.29 -6.68 1.63
C ALA A 60 -5.21 -6.79 3.15
N LYS A 61 -4.93 -5.70 3.87
CA LYS A 61 -4.86 -5.69 5.34
C LYS A 61 -6.21 -5.98 6.00
N LEU A 62 -7.30 -5.46 5.45
CA LEU A 62 -8.66 -5.78 5.92
C LEU A 62 -9.00 -7.26 5.75
N HIS A 63 -8.52 -7.89 4.69
CA HIS A 63 -8.62 -9.33 4.48
C HIS A 63 -7.58 -10.15 5.28
N ARG A 64 -6.72 -9.49 6.06
CA ARG A 64 -5.60 -10.12 6.80
C ARG A 64 -4.59 -10.84 5.90
N THR A 65 -4.49 -10.44 4.63
CA THR A 65 -3.51 -10.97 3.69
C THR A 65 -2.09 -10.60 4.14
N GLN A 66 -1.21 -11.61 4.14
CA GLN A 66 0.22 -11.40 4.39
C GLN A 66 0.88 -10.77 3.16
N ILE A 67 1.74 -9.79 3.42
CA ILE A 67 2.51 -9.11 2.37
C ILE A 67 3.96 -9.53 2.53
N ILE A 68 4.54 -10.10 1.47
CA ILE A 68 5.86 -10.70 1.48
C ILE A 68 6.70 -10.03 0.39
N HIS A 69 7.91 -9.60 0.73
CA HIS A 69 8.89 -9.13 -0.24
C HIS A 69 9.56 -10.36 -0.89
N SER A 70 9.63 -10.42 -2.22
CA SER A 70 10.17 -11.58 -2.95
C SER A 70 11.66 -11.86 -2.70
N GLY A 71 12.37 -10.89 -2.09
CA GLY A 71 13.82 -10.93 -1.92
C GLY A 71 14.59 -10.52 -3.17
N TYR A 72 13.91 -10.38 -4.31
CA TYR A 72 14.50 -9.93 -5.56
C TYR A 72 14.57 -8.41 -5.59
N ASN A 73 15.75 -7.88 -5.93
CA ASN A 73 15.97 -6.46 -6.14
C ASN A 73 16.32 -6.21 -7.59
N PHE A 74 15.81 -5.11 -8.14
CA PHE A 74 16.13 -4.66 -9.48
C PHE A 74 16.10 -3.13 -9.54
N ASN A 75 16.76 -2.58 -10.56
CA ASN A 75 16.74 -1.15 -10.81
C ASN A 75 15.53 -0.81 -11.69
N THR A 76 14.68 0.09 -11.20
CA THR A 76 13.60 0.66 -12.01
C THR A 76 14.18 1.67 -13.00
N VAL A 77 13.84 1.54 -14.28
CA VAL A 77 14.18 2.52 -15.31
C VAL A 77 12.92 3.29 -15.65
N SER A 78 12.90 4.58 -15.35
CA SER A 78 11.84 5.47 -15.80
C SER A 78 11.99 5.77 -17.29
N TRP A 79 10.87 5.90 -17.98
CA TRP A 79 10.90 6.37 -19.36
C TRP A 79 11.27 7.86 -19.38
N LEU A 80 12.20 8.24 -20.25
CA LEU A 80 12.66 9.63 -20.32
C LEU A 80 11.49 10.55 -20.71
N GLY A 81 11.31 11.63 -19.94
CA GLY A 81 10.29 12.64 -20.19
C GLY A 81 8.92 12.37 -19.54
N THR A 82 8.75 11.28 -18.78
CA THR A 82 7.50 11.03 -18.03
C THR A 82 7.47 11.64 -16.63
N ASP A 83 8.53 12.33 -16.23
CA ASP A 83 8.69 12.84 -14.86
C ASP A 83 7.93 14.16 -14.63
N ILE A 84 7.51 14.85 -15.70
CA ILE A 84 6.79 16.13 -15.62
C ILE A 84 5.29 15.85 -15.49
N GLY A 85 4.67 16.28 -14.39
CA GLY A 85 3.22 16.14 -14.17
C GLY A 85 2.78 14.72 -13.79
N GLY A 86 3.71 13.82 -13.50
CA GLY A 86 3.41 12.46 -13.05
C GLY A 86 2.69 12.42 -11.71
N LEU A 87 1.96 11.33 -11.43
CA LEU A 87 1.21 11.18 -10.17
C LEU A 87 2.09 11.28 -8.93
N ALA A 88 3.37 10.88 -9.02
CA ALA A 88 4.32 11.00 -7.92
C ALA A 88 4.55 12.46 -7.48
N GLU A 89 4.52 13.42 -8.39
CA GLU A 89 4.62 14.85 -8.06
C GLU A 89 3.47 15.27 -7.14
N GLN A 90 2.24 14.91 -7.49
CA GLN A 90 1.08 15.28 -6.68
C GLN A 90 0.99 14.47 -5.38
N ASN A 91 1.27 13.17 -5.44
CA ASN A 91 1.04 12.25 -4.34
C ASN A 91 2.13 12.29 -3.28
N VAL A 92 3.39 12.39 -3.72
CA VAL A 92 4.57 12.35 -2.85
C VAL A 92 5.03 13.76 -2.50
N ILE A 93 5.26 14.62 -3.51
CA ILE A 93 5.71 16.00 -3.28
C ILE A 93 4.56 16.85 -2.74
N GLY A 94 3.38 16.74 -3.36
CA GLY A 94 2.14 17.40 -2.91
C GLY A 94 1.47 16.76 -1.70
N LEU A 95 2.10 15.76 -1.06
CA LEU A 95 1.66 15.12 0.20
C LEU A 95 0.25 14.50 0.18
N LYS A 96 -0.36 14.27 -0.98
CA LYS A 96 -1.71 13.66 -1.05
C LYS A 96 -1.75 12.25 -0.46
N ASN A 97 -0.65 11.48 -0.51
CA ASN A 97 -0.58 10.16 0.11
C ASN A 97 -0.90 10.18 1.60
N ASP A 98 -0.41 11.17 2.35
CA ASP A 98 -0.72 11.32 3.77
C ASP A 98 -2.20 11.64 4.02
N ILE A 99 -2.84 12.36 3.09
CA ILE A 99 -4.29 12.64 3.12
C ILE A 99 -5.07 11.34 2.88
N TYR A 100 -4.69 10.55 1.88
CA TYR A 100 -5.33 9.28 1.53
C TYR A 100 -5.22 8.26 2.66
N ILE A 101 -4.04 8.14 3.28
CA ILE A 101 -3.84 7.29 4.47
C ILE A 101 -4.75 7.75 5.61
N ARG A 102 -4.87 9.07 5.84
CA ARG A 102 -5.77 9.61 6.87
C ARG A 102 -7.23 9.23 6.59
N ASN A 103 -7.70 9.43 5.36
CA ASN A 103 -9.08 9.12 4.95
C ASN A 103 -9.40 7.64 5.17
N LEU A 104 -8.51 6.75 4.73
CA LEU A 104 -8.69 5.30 4.90
C LEU A 104 -8.63 4.89 6.37
N LYS A 105 -7.77 5.51 7.20
CA LYS A 105 -7.78 5.28 8.65
C LYS A 105 -9.11 5.66 9.30
N LEU A 106 -9.70 6.78 8.89
CA LEU A 106 -10.99 7.22 9.43
C LEU A 106 -12.13 6.26 9.02
N LYS A 107 -12.11 5.76 7.78
CA LYS A 107 -13.13 4.84 7.24
C LYS A 107 -12.99 3.41 7.77
N TYR A 108 -11.78 2.86 7.76
CA TYR A 108 -11.51 1.41 7.93
C TYR A 108 -10.61 1.06 9.13
N GLY A 109 -10.09 2.06 9.86
CA GLY A 109 -9.19 1.83 11.00
C GLY A 109 -7.70 1.73 10.64
N ASP A 110 -6.83 1.59 11.64
CA ASP A 110 -5.37 1.54 11.45
C ASP A 110 -4.90 0.15 11.01
N PRO A 111 -4.28 0.03 9.82
CA PRO A 111 -3.95 -1.26 9.21
C PRO A 111 -2.77 -1.98 9.88
N THR A 112 -2.03 -1.29 10.77
CA THR A 112 -0.97 -1.89 11.59
C THR A 112 -1.53 -2.66 12.79
N GLN A 113 -2.77 -2.38 13.18
CA GLN A 113 -3.43 -3.06 14.30
C GLN A 113 -4.35 -4.19 13.83
N LEU A 114 -4.76 -4.19 12.55
CA LEU A 114 -5.64 -5.22 11.97
C LEU A 114 -5.03 -6.63 11.93
N CYS A 115 -3.71 -6.77 12.10
CA CYS A 115 -3.00 -8.06 12.08
C CYS A 115 -2.57 -8.57 13.45
N LYS A 116 -2.91 -7.90 14.56
CA LYS A 116 -2.47 -8.32 15.89
C LYS A 116 -3.52 -9.16 16.62
N ILE A 117 -4.01 -10.25 16.01
CA ILE A 117 -4.64 -11.36 16.76
C ILE A 117 -4.33 -12.67 16.02
N ASP A 118 -3.71 -13.60 16.76
CA ASP A 118 -3.34 -15.00 16.49
C ASP A 118 -2.05 -15.32 15.68
N ASP A 119 -0.97 -15.53 16.45
CA ASP A 119 0.22 -16.31 16.06
C ASP A 119 -0.04 -17.85 16.10
N THR A 120 -1.29 -18.31 16.11
CA THR A 120 -1.62 -19.74 16.31
C THR A 120 -2.06 -20.49 15.05
N LEU A 121 -2.05 -19.87 13.87
CA LEU A 121 -2.46 -20.53 12.62
C LEU A 121 -1.47 -20.26 11.49
N CYS A 122 -0.28 -20.81 11.63
CA CYS A 122 0.55 -21.19 10.49
C CYS A 122 0.78 -22.71 10.60
N PRO A 123 0.28 -23.53 9.66
CA PRO A 123 0.70 -24.93 9.56
C PRO A 123 2.18 -25.05 9.18
#